data_AF-A0A512IQM2-F1
#
_entry.id   AF-A0A512IQM2-F1
#
_cell.length_a   1.000
_cell.length_b   1.000
_cell.length_c   1.000
_cell.angle_alpha   90.00
_cell.angle_beta   90.00
_cell.angle_gamma   90.00
#
_symmetry.space_group_name_H-M   'P 1'
#
loop_
_entity.id
_entity.type
_entity.pdbx_description
1 polymer ?
#
loop_
_entity_poly.entity_id
_entity_poly.type
_entity_poly.pdbx_seq_one_letter_code
_entity_poly.pdbx_strand_id
1 'polypeptide(L)'
;MSEQEAPKKRGRPAKFAGERTRGPLTVRLRDEVRSDLERGAVQNGRSLSEEIETRMEISLAQKNQLRFEWGNDVFRIATAMAASLSGIEDWAGKRWDEDEQAYELFKATTCEIIKNYRDHVLKRQRAVPHGNMASMSHDELAQVFAARGGLGPPPPKRAPVEIVVIDED
;
A
#
# COMPACT_ATOMS: atom_id res chain seq x y z
N MET A 1 -1.60 -48.80 -60.75
CA MET A 1 -1.74 -47.45 -60.15
C MET A 1 -2.47 -47.64 -58.84
N SER A 2 -1.76 -47.64 -57.72
CA SER A 2 -2.34 -47.81 -56.39
C SER A 2 -2.15 -46.50 -55.65
N GLU A 3 -3.23 -45.75 -55.47
CA GLU A 3 -3.25 -44.53 -54.68
C GLU A 3 -3.06 -44.90 -53.20
N GLN A 4 -1.99 -44.38 -52.59
CA GLN A 4 -1.77 -44.46 -51.16
C GLN A 4 -2.46 -43.27 -50.49
N GLU A 5 -3.48 -43.53 -49.68
CA GLU A 5 -4.11 -42.52 -48.81
C GLU A 5 -3.12 -42.02 -47.76
N ALA A 6 -2.97 -40.70 -47.66
CA ALA A 6 -2.10 -40.04 -46.69
C ALA A 6 -2.66 -40.13 -45.25
N PRO A 7 -1.80 -40.27 -44.21
CA PRO A 7 -2.24 -40.42 -42.83
C PRO A 7 -2.88 -39.13 -42.28
N LYS A 8 -4.10 -39.26 -41.74
CA LYS A 8 -4.85 -38.18 -41.10
C LYS A 8 -4.08 -37.63 -39.88
N LYS A 9 -3.81 -36.33 -39.89
CA LYS A 9 -3.21 -35.57 -38.77
C LYS A 9 -4.08 -35.71 -37.51
N ARG A 10 -3.62 -36.51 -36.54
CA ARG A 10 -4.23 -36.58 -35.21
C ARG A 10 -4.04 -35.24 -34.49
N GLY A 11 -5.15 -34.55 -34.20
CA GLY A 11 -5.15 -33.36 -33.35
C GLY A 11 -4.63 -33.70 -31.95
N ARG A 12 -3.98 -32.71 -31.32
CA ARG A 12 -3.45 -32.82 -29.95
C ARG A 12 -4.61 -33.17 -28.98
N PRO A 13 -4.41 -34.07 -28.00
CA PRO A 13 -5.41 -34.38 -26.99
C PRO A 13 -5.91 -33.12 -26.28
N ALA A 14 -7.21 -33.06 -25.97
CA ALA A 14 -7.80 -31.97 -25.22
C ALA A 14 -7.16 -31.87 -23.82
N LYS A 15 -6.80 -30.65 -23.39
CA LYS A 15 -6.26 -30.39 -22.05
C LYS A 15 -7.33 -30.71 -20.99
N PHE A 16 -6.90 -31.27 -19.86
CA PHE A 16 -7.78 -31.59 -18.72
C PHE A 16 -8.42 -30.32 -18.13
N ALA A 17 -9.67 -30.44 -17.67
CA ALA A 17 -10.53 -29.33 -17.25
C ALA A 17 -10.02 -28.50 -16.04
N GLY A 18 -8.92 -28.90 -15.39
CA GLY A 18 -8.29 -28.16 -14.29
C GLY A 18 -7.05 -27.35 -14.67
N GLU A 19 -6.51 -27.55 -15.88
CA GLU A 19 -5.27 -26.92 -16.31
C GLU A 19 -5.59 -25.56 -16.97
N ARG A 20 -5.84 -24.53 -16.15
CA ARG A 20 -5.93 -23.16 -16.67
C ARG A 20 -4.60 -22.84 -17.35
N THR A 21 -4.65 -22.65 -18.66
CA THR A 21 -3.47 -22.25 -19.44
C THR A 21 -3.08 -20.85 -18.97
N ARG A 22 -1.90 -20.72 -18.33
CA ARG A 22 -1.34 -19.42 -17.97
C ARG A 22 -1.07 -18.67 -19.28
N GLY A 23 -1.74 -17.54 -19.49
CA GLY A 23 -1.51 -16.68 -20.64
C GLY A 23 -0.16 -15.98 -20.52
N PRO A 24 0.51 -15.65 -21.64
CA PRO A 24 1.73 -14.87 -21.59
C PRO A 24 1.44 -13.47 -21.01
N LEU A 25 2.21 -13.07 -20.00
CA LEU A 25 2.17 -11.71 -19.44
C LEU A 25 3.37 -10.93 -19.98
N THR A 26 3.11 -9.92 -20.80
CA THR A 26 4.16 -9.01 -21.30
C THR A 26 4.25 -7.80 -20.38
N VAL A 27 5.42 -7.63 -19.74
CA VAL A 27 5.68 -6.51 -18.82
C VAL A 27 6.80 -5.64 -19.38
N ARG A 28 6.65 -4.33 -19.30
CA ARG A 28 7.74 -3.37 -19.60
C ARG A 28 8.50 -3.07 -18.32
N LEU A 29 9.81 -3.28 -18.33
CA LEU A 29 10.70 -3.06 -17.21
C LEU A 29 11.78 -2.05 -17.60
N ARG A 30 12.32 -1.33 -16.61
CA ARG A 30 13.55 -0.54 -16.81
C ARG A 30 14.74 -1.49 -16.96
N ASP A 31 15.75 -1.08 -17.71
CA ASP A 31 16.92 -1.91 -18.00
C ASP A 31 17.65 -2.37 -16.72
N GLU A 32 17.77 -1.46 -15.75
CA GLU A 32 18.35 -1.76 -14.42
C GLU A 32 17.59 -2.90 -13.72
N VAL A 33 16.26 -2.77 -13.63
CA VAL A 33 15.39 -3.76 -12.99
C VAL A 33 15.44 -5.10 -13.72
N ARG A 34 15.49 -5.07 -15.06
CA ARG A 34 15.63 -6.28 -15.86
C ARG A 34 16.96 -6.98 -15.60
N SER A 35 18.06 -6.23 -15.59
CA SER A 35 19.39 -6.77 -15.31
C SER A 35 19.47 -7.40 -13.91
N ASP A 36 18.81 -6.80 -12.92
CA ASP A 36 18.74 -7.34 -11.56
C ASP A 36 17.94 -8.65 -11.49
N LEU A 37 16.83 -8.73 -12.22
CA LEU A 37 16.02 -9.94 -12.30
C LEU A 37 16.74 -11.07 -13.03
N GLU A 38 17.44 -10.79 -14.13
CA GLU A 38 18.23 -11.77 -14.87
C GLU A 38 19.38 -12.32 -14.01
N ARG A 39 20.08 -11.44 -13.28
CA ARG A 39 21.10 -11.83 -12.31
C ARG A 39 20.52 -12.72 -11.19
N GLY A 40 19.37 -12.34 -10.63
CA GLY A 40 18.67 -13.14 -9.62
C GLY A 40 18.26 -14.52 -10.14
N ALA A 41 17.72 -14.59 -11.36
CA ALA A 41 17.31 -15.84 -12.00
C ALA A 41 18.50 -16.80 -12.15
N VAL A 42 19.65 -16.31 -12.63
CA VAL A 42 20.89 -17.11 -12.76
C VAL A 42 21.38 -17.59 -11.39
N GLN A 43 21.42 -16.70 -10.39
CA GLN A 43 21.86 -17.04 -9.03
C GLN A 43 20.98 -18.12 -8.37
N ASN A 44 19.67 -18.08 -8.62
CA ASN A 44 18.71 -19.00 -8.04
C ASN A 44 18.49 -20.27 -8.88
N GLY A 45 19.12 -20.37 -10.06
CA GLY A 45 18.93 -21.50 -10.98
C GLY A 45 17.52 -21.59 -11.56
N ARG A 46 16.84 -20.45 -11.76
CA ARG A 46 15.45 -20.35 -12.24
C ARG A 46 15.37 -19.67 -13.59
N SER A 47 14.25 -19.84 -14.28
CA SER A 47 13.96 -19.01 -15.45
C SER A 47 13.65 -17.56 -15.04
N LEU A 48 13.85 -16.59 -15.95
CA LEU A 48 13.50 -15.19 -15.68
C LEU A 48 12.01 -15.03 -15.30
N SER A 49 11.12 -15.73 -16.00
CA SER A 49 9.68 -15.70 -15.71
C SER A 49 9.35 -16.26 -14.32
N GLU A 50 9.99 -17.36 -13.94
CA GLU A 50 9.80 -18.00 -12.63
C GLU A 50 10.36 -17.15 -11.48
N GLU A 51 11.50 -16.48 -11.68
CA GLU A 51 12.05 -15.53 -10.71
C GLU A 51 11.10 -14.32 -10.53
N ILE A 52 10.55 -13.80 -11.62
CA ILE A 52 9.55 -12.73 -11.59
C ILE A 52 8.30 -13.19 -10.81
N GLU A 53 7.74 -14.36 -11.12
CA GLU A 53 6.60 -14.94 -10.40
C GLU A 53 6.92 -15.09 -8.90
N THR A 54 8.06 -15.70 -8.56
CA THR A 54 8.44 -15.94 -7.16
C THR A 54 8.57 -14.65 -6.36
N ARG A 55 9.19 -13.60 -6.93
CA ARG A 55 9.30 -12.30 -6.25
C ARG A 55 7.94 -11.62 -6.08
N MET A 56 7.05 -11.73 -7.06
CA MET A 56 5.68 -11.24 -6.94
C MET A 56 4.91 -11.99 -5.87
N GLU A 57 5.02 -13.33 -5.84
CA GLU A 57 4.40 -14.17 -4.82
C GLU A 57 4.91 -13.81 -3.43
N ILE A 58 6.22 -13.66 -3.23
CA ILE A 58 6.81 -13.22 -1.95
C ILE A 58 6.29 -11.84 -1.56
N SER A 59 6.26 -10.87 -2.49
CA SER A 59 5.78 -9.52 -2.20
C SER A 59 4.30 -9.49 -1.83
N LEU A 60 3.48 -10.29 -2.51
CA LEU A 60 2.06 -10.46 -2.22
C LEU A 60 1.83 -11.22 -0.91
N ALA A 61 2.60 -12.29 -0.67
CA ALA A 61 2.54 -13.11 0.52
C ALA A 61 2.98 -12.30 1.74
N GLN A 62 4.09 -11.57 1.71
CA GLN A 62 4.58 -10.77 2.85
C GLN A 62 3.57 -9.68 3.27
N LYS A 63 2.98 -8.96 2.31
CA LYS A 63 1.92 -7.97 2.61
C LYS A 63 0.67 -8.61 3.20
N ASN A 64 0.33 -9.82 2.75
CA ASN A 64 -0.85 -10.52 3.24
C ASN A 64 -0.59 -11.34 4.50
N GLN A 65 0.65 -11.76 4.76
CA GLN A 65 1.03 -12.63 5.86
C GLN A 65 0.96 -11.87 7.17
N LEU A 66 1.62 -10.71 7.28
CA LEU A 66 1.50 -9.87 8.48
C LEU A 66 0.05 -9.43 8.72
N ARG A 67 -0.67 -9.11 7.64
CA ARG A 67 -2.10 -8.76 7.72
C ARG A 67 -2.98 -9.94 8.15
N PHE A 68 -2.62 -11.16 7.78
CA PHE A 68 -3.32 -12.38 8.16
C PHE A 68 -3.01 -12.77 9.61
N GLU A 69 -1.74 -12.78 9.99
CA GLU A 69 -1.25 -13.15 11.32
C GLU A 69 -1.72 -12.16 12.40
N TRP A 70 -1.62 -10.86 12.12
CA TRP A 70 -1.96 -9.82 13.11
C TRP A 70 -3.41 -9.36 13.01
N GLY A 71 -4.11 -9.77 11.95
CA GLY A 71 -5.42 -9.27 11.62
C GLY A 71 -5.39 -7.88 10.96
N ASN A 72 -6.45 -7.59 10.21
CA ASN A 72 -6.55 -6.38 9.40
C ASN A 72 -6.46 -5.08 10.24
N ASP A 73 -6.99 -5.11 11.45
CA ASP A 73 -7.11 -3.92 12.29
C ASP A 73 -5.77 -3.51 12.90
N VAL A 74 -5.05 -4.46 13.49
CA VAL A 74 -3.69 -4.25 14.00
C VAL A 74 -2.76 -3.80 12.87
N PHE A 75 -2.87 -4.43 11.71
CA PHE A 75 -2.05 -4.06 10.54
C PHE A 75 -2.31 -2.62 10.08
N ARG A 76 -3.58 -2.17 10.08
CA ARG A 76 -3.94 -0.78 9.75
C ARG A 76 -3.40 0.21 10.77
N ILE A 77 -3.47 -0.10 12.06
CA ILE A 77 -2.91 0.73 13.13
C ILE A 77 -1.38 0.85 12.96
N ALA A 78 -0.68 -0.27 12.76
CA ALA A 78 0.77 -0.28 12.56
C ALA A 78 1.19 0.54 11.33
N THR A 79 0.46 0.40 10.22
CA THR A 79 0.70 1.19 9.00
C THR A 79 0.51 2.68 9.26
N ALA A 80 -0.54 3.07 10.01
CA ALA A 80 -0.78 4.46 10.36
C ALA A 80 0.29 5.04 11.29
N MET A 81 0.79 4.25 12.24
CA MET A 81 1.90 4.63 13.12
C MET A 81 3.18 4.88 12.30
N ALA A 82 3.53 3.98 11.38
CA ALA A 82 4.72 4.13 10.54
C ALA A 82 4.66 5.40 9.66
N ALA A 83 3.50 5.66 9.05
CA ALA A 83 3.28 6.87 8.25
C ALA A 83 3.36 8.15 9.10
N SER A 84 2.80 8.12 10.32
CA SER A 84 2.83 9.27 11.23
C SER A 84 4.24 9.55 11.75
N LEU A 85 5.00 8.50 12.08
CA LEU A 85 6.40 8.60 12.51
C LEU A 85 7.25 9.28 11.43
N SER A 86 7.12 8.85 10.17
CA SER A 86 7.87 9.45 9.05
C SER A 86 7.59 10.96 8.96
N GLY A 87 6.32 11.37 9.09
CA GLY A 87 5.96 12.79 9.08
C GLY A 87 6.45 13.58 10.30
N ILE A 88 6.60 12.95 11.46
CA ILE A 88 7.17 13.56 12.66
C ILE A 88 8.67 13.78 12.47
N GLU A 89 9.40 12.78 11.96
CA GLU A 89 10.83 12.88 11.69
C GLU A 89 11.14 13.94 10.62
N ASP A 90 10.34 14.00 9.55
CA ASP A 90 10.44 15.04 8.52
C ASP A 90 10.21 16.45 9.12
N TRP A 91 9.26 16.58 10.04
CA TRP A 91 8.97 17.86 10.70
C TRP A 91 10.05 18.29 11.70
N ALA A 92 10.56 17.34 12.49
CA ALA A 92 11.61 17.58 13.48
C ALA A 92 12.99 17.76 12.83
N GLY A 93 13.19 17.22 11.62
CA GLY A 93 14.48 17.18 10.94
C GLY A 93 15.49 16.21 11.57
N LYS A 94 15.03 15.31 12.44
CA LYS A 94 15.83 14.33 13.18
C LYS A 94 15.07 13.02 13.33
N ARG A 95 15.80 11.93 13.55
CA ARG A 95 15.19 10.63 13.86
C ARG A 95 14.64 10.62 15.28
N TRP A 96 13.56 9.85 15.51
CA TRP A 96 12.88 9.84 16.82
C TRP A 96 13.74 9.27 17.96
N ASP A 97 14.73 8.44 17.63
CA ASP A 97 15.70 7.87 18.58
C ASP A 97 16.83 8.86 18.92
N GLU A 98 16.89 10.01 18.25
CA GLU A 98 17.91 11.06 18.43
C GLU A 98 17.32 12.36 19.00
N ASP A 99 15.99 12.48 19.09
CA ASP A 99 15.27 13.68 19.54
C ASP A 99 14.13 13.33 20.51
N GLU A 100 14.30 13.72 21.77
CA GLU A 100 13.33 13.51 22.85
C GLU A 100 11.95 14.12 22.52
N GLN A 101 11.93 15.26 21.81
CA GLN A 101 10.67 15.89 21.43
C GLN A 101 9.92 15.06 20.38
N ALA A 102 10.66 14.51 19.41
CA ALA A 102 10.10 13.61 18.40
C ALA A 102 9.60 12.30 19.03
N TYR A 103 10.33 11.74 20.00
CA TYR A 103 9.92 10.57 20.77
C TYR A 103 8.59 10.81 21.52
N GLU A 104 8.52 11.87 22.35
CA GLU A 104 7.31 12.15 23.12
C GLU A 104 6.12 12.52 22.23
N LEU A 105 6.36 13.16 21.08
CA LEU A 105 5.33 13.44 20.09
C LEU A 105 4.83 12.15 19.41
N PHE A 106 5.74 11.23 19.05
CA PHE A 106 5.35 9.95 18.48
C PHE A 106 4.54 9.12 19.47
N LYS A 107 4.96 9.05 20.74
CA LYS A 107 4.22 8.39 21.82
C LYS A 107 2.81 8.98 21.98
N ALA A 108 2.66 10.29 22.06
CA ALA A 108 1.33 10.93 22.11
C ALA A 108 0.49 10.60 20.85
N THR A 109 1.11 10.64 19.67
CA THR A 109 0.47 10.33 18.38
C THR A 109 -0.04 8.89 18.32
N THR A 110 0.72 7.90 18.83
CA THR A 110 0.25 6.50 18.89
C THR A 110 -1.04 6.35 19.69
N CYS A 111 -1.18 7.09 20.80
CA CYS A 111 -2.40 7.10 21.61
C CYS A 111 -3.59 7.69 20.82
N GLU A 112 -3.37 8.78 20.08
CA GLU A 112 -4.42 9.39 19.25
C GLU A 112 -4.80 8.51 18.05
N ILE A 113 -3.86 7.78 17.45
CA ILE A 113 -4.16 6.79 16.39
C ILE A 113 -5.12 5.72 16.91
N ILE A 114 -4.86 5.18 18.10
CA ILE A 114 -5.70 4.15 18.72
C ILE A 114 -7.11 4.70 19.01
N LYS A 115 -7.20 5.93 19.54
CA LYS A 115 -8.49 6.61 19.79
C LYS A 115 -9.26 6.81 18.48
N ASN A 116 -8.60 7.35 17.45
CA ASN A 116 -9.21 7.58 16.13
C ASN A 116 -9.67 6.28 15.48
N TYR A 117 -8.88 5.22 15.57
CA TYR A 117 -9.26 3.90 15.07
C TYR A 117 -10.52 3.37 15.78
N ARG A 118 -10.55 3.42 17.11
CA ARG A 118 -11.73 3.02 17.90
C ARG A 118 -12.96 3.82 17.49
N ASP A 119 -12.83 5.13 17.39
CA ASP A 119 -13.94 6.00 17.03
C ASP A 119 -14.41 5.76 15.60
N HIS A 120 -13.50 5.52 14.65
CA HIS A 120 -13.84 5.10 13.30
C HIS A 120 -14.64 3.79 13.28
N VAL A 121 -14.22 2.77 14.04
CA VAL A 121 -14.95 1.50 14.18
C VAL A 121 -16.34 1.74 14.80
N LEU A 122 -16.43 2.61 15.81
CA LEU A 122 -17.69 3.00 16.45
C LEU A 122 -18.50 4.04 15.64
N LYS A 123 -18.02 4.46 14.46
CA LYS A 123 -18.60 5.51 13.61
C LYS A 123 -18.80 6.85 14.31
N ARG A 124 -17.96 7.16 15.30
CA ARG A 124 -17.89 8.48 15.95
C ARG A 124 -16.88 9.33 15.19
N GLN A 125 -17.29 10.53 14.78
CA GLN A 125 -16.38 11.47 14.13
C GLN A 125 -15.77 12.37 15.21
N ARG A 126 -14.44 12.37 15.32
CA ARG A 126 -13.71 13.42 16.07
C ARG A 126 -13.38 14.57 15.11
N ALA A 127 -13.30 15.79 15.62
CA ALA A 127 -12.71 16.88 14.86
C ALA A 127 -11.18 16.75 14.89
N VAL A 128 -10.52 17.04 13.76
CA VAL A 128 -9.07 17.21 13.71
C VAL A 128 -8.76 18.69 13.87
N PRO A 129 -7.79 19.11 14.69
CA PRO A 129 -7.35 20.50 14.76
C PRO A 129 -6.88 21.01 13.40
N HIS A 130 -7.18 22.27 13.08
CA HIS A 130 -6.75 22.94 11.85
C HIS A 130 -5.97 24.21 12.22
N GLY A 131 -4.89 24.51 11.48
CA GLY A 131 -4.10 25.72 11.71
C GLY A 131 -2.63 25.56 11.36
N ASN A 132 -1.82 26.55 11.73
CA ASN A 132 -0.37 26.47 11.61
C ASN A 132 0.20 25.50 12.65
N MET A 133 0.92 24.49 12.21
CA MET A 133 1.55 23.50 13.09
C MET A 133 2.57 24.12 14.06
N ALA A 134 3.23 25.20 13.67
CA ALA A 134 4.22 25.87 14.52
C ALA A 134 3.62 26.52 15.78
N SER A 135 2.31 26.77 15.79
CA SER A 135 1.59 27.37 16.92
C SER A 135 0.70 26.39 17.68
N MET A 136 0.70 25.11 17.29
CA MET A 136 -0.12 24.08 17.92
C MET A 136 0.51 23.59 19.21
N SER A 137 -0.34 23.24 20.17
CA SER A 137 0.08 22.47 21.35
C SER A 137 0.53 21.06 20.96
N HIS A 138 1.26 20.41 21.87
CA HIS A 138 1.72 19.02 21.68
C HIS A 138 0.56 18.05 21.40
N ASP A 139 -0.56 18.22 22.11
CA ASP A 139 -1.75 17.39 21.94
C ASP A 139 -2.45 17.62 20.58
N GLU A 140 -2.45 18.85 20.08
CA GLU A 140 -3.00 19.17 18.76
C GLU A 140 -2.12 18.60 17.65
N LEU A 141 -0.80 18.71 17.79
CA LEU A 141 0.16 18.09 16.87
C LEU A 141 -0.03 16.57 16.82
N ALA A 142 -0.19 15.91 17.97
CA ALA A 142 -0.45 14.48 18.04
C ALA A 142 -1.74 14.08 17.27
N GLN A 143 -2.82 14.86 17.40
CA GLN A 143 -4.07 14.63 16.66
C GLN A 143 -3.89 14.83 15.15
N VAL A 144 -3.15 15.86 14.72
CA VAL A 144 -2.86 16.13 13.31
C VAL A 144 -2.03 14.99 12.69
N PHE A 145 -0.96 14.55 13.36
CA PHE A 145 -0.14 13.45 12.87
C PHE A 145 -0.92 12.12 12.85
N ALA A 146 -1.72 11.83 13.86
CA ALA A 146 -2.58 10.65 13.88
C ALA A 146 -3.59 10.65 12.72
N ALA A 147 -4.12 11.81 12.34
CA ALA A 147 -5.00 11.94 11.18
C ALA A 147 -4.26 11.70 9.85
N ARG A 148 -3.01 12.17 9.72
CA ARG A 148 -2.15 11.93 8.55
C ARG A 148 -1.80 10.46 8.34
N GLY A 149 -1.76 9.66 9.40
CA GLY A 149 -1.58 8.20 9.31
C GLY A 149 -2.68 7.45 8.56
N GLY A 150 -3.73 8.12 8.07
CA GLY A 150 -4.79 7.51 7.25
C GLY A 150 -5.90 6.82 8.05
N LEU A 151 -5.89 6.99 9.38
CA LEU A 151 -6.98 6.61 10.28
C LEU A 151 -7.75 7.83 10.80
N GLY A 152 -7.52 9.00 10.21
CA GLY A 152 -8.30 10.20 10.48
C GLY A 152 -9.77 10.03 10.04
N PRO A 153 -10.69 10.77 10.68
CA PRO A 153 -12.06 10.88 10.20
C PRO A 153 -12.05 11.41 8.75
N PRO A 154 -12.98 10.97 7.89
CA PRO A 154 -13.07 11.51 6.54
C PRO A 154 -13.20 13.04 6.63
N PRO A 155 -12.54 13.80 5.74
CA PRO A 155 -12.64 15.25 5.75
C PRO A 155 -14.13 15.65 5.69
N PRO A 156 -14.54 16.72 6.40
CA PRO A 156 -15.91 17.21 6.31
C PRO A 156 -16.25 17.39 4.84
N LYS A 157 -17.42 16.89 4.41
CA LYS A 157 -17.89 17.13 3.04
C LYS A 157 -17.84 18.63 2.81
N ARG A 158 -17.00 19.09 1.88
CA ARG A 158 -16.99 20.51 1.49
C ARG A 158 -18.43 20.87 1.14
N ALA A 159 -18.95 21.94 1.74
CA ALA A 159 -20.23 22.50 1.33
C ALA A 159 -20.18 22.71 -0.19
N PRO A 160 -21.28 22.45 -0.92
CA PRO A 160 -21.32 22.72 -2.35
C PRO A 160 -20.83 24.14 -2.59
N VAL A 161 -19.82 24.28 -3.43
CA VAL A 161 -19.32 25.59 -3.85
C VAL A 161 -20.48 26.23 -4.60
N GLU A 162 -21.12 27.24 -4.02
CA GLU A 162 -22.04 28.09 -4.74
C GLU A 162 -21.22 28.75 -5.87
N ILE A 163 -21.42 28.27 -7.09
CA ILE A 163 -20.86 28.90 -8.27
C ILE A 163 -21.65 30.19 -8.43
N VAL A 164 -21.07 31.28 -7.93
CA VAL A 164 -21.56 32.63 -8.23
C VAL A 164 -21.25 32.86 -9.70
N VAL A 165 -22.25 32.64 -10.55
CA VAL A 165 -22.22 33.09 -11.94
C VAL A 165 -22.36 34.61 -11.87
N ILE A 166 -21.26 35.31 -12.11
CA ILE A 166 -21.27 36.75 -12.33
C ILE A 166 -21.60 36.91 -13.81
N ASP A 167 -22.82 37.34 -14.11
CA ASP A 167 -23.16 37.82 -15.45
C ASP A 167 -22.39 39.15 -15.65
N GLU A 168 -21.46 39.17 -16.61
CA GLU A 168 -20.84 40.39 -17.11
C GLU A 168 -21.74 40.97 -18.21
N ASP A 169 -22.27 42.17 -17.97
CA ASP A 169 -23.02 43.02 -18.93
C ASP A 169 -22.13 43.61 -20.04
#